data_AF-A0A9P8BM33-F1
#
_entry.id   AF-A0A9P8BM33-F1
#
_cell.length_a   1.000
_cell.length_b   1.000
_cell.length_c   1.000
_cell.angle_alpha   90.00
_cell.angle_beta   90.00
_cell.angle_gamma   90.00
#
_symmetry.space_group_name_H-M   'P 1'
#
loop_
_entity.id
_entity.type
_entity.pdbx_description
1 polymer ?
#
loop_
_entity_poly.entity_id
_entity_poly.type
_entity_poly.pdbx_seq_one_letter_code
_entity_poly.pdbx_strand_id
1 'polypeptide(L)' 'MLAFIHFAPWYRNTMTVEFSGELKPALDKFASSLQIQSTSLPEAEIIERYLNKPFGNAYDFDQADRIDGLFESA' A
#
# COMPACT_ATOMS: atom_id res chain seq x y z
N MET A 1 -3.12 10.21 -13.72
CA MET A 1 -1.67 10.41 -13.48
C MET A 1 -1.22 9.36 -12.49
N LEU A 2 -0.27 8.50 -12.86
CA LEU A 2 0.29 7.49 -11.96
C LEU A 2 1.54 8.10 -11.32
N ALA A 3 1.50 8.32 -10.01
CA ALA A 3 2.65 8.72 -9.22
C ALA A 3 3.02 7.57 -8.29
N PHE A 4 4.27 7.14 -8.34
CA PHE A 4 4.81 6.14 -7.43
C PHE A 4 5.76 6.80 -6.45
N ILE A 5 5.58 6.49 -5.17
CA ILE A 5 6.43 7.02 -4.09
C ILE A 5 7.09 5.83 -3.41
N HIS A 6 8.41 5.83 -3.39
CA HIS A 6 9.20 4.87 -2.64
C HIS A 6 9.59 5.51 -1.31
N PHE A 7 9.32 4.79 -0.22
CA PHE A 7 9.70 5.22 1.12
C PHE A 7 10.92 4.43 1.61
N ALA A 8 11.69 5.03 2.51
CA ALA A 8 12.78 4.32 3.17
C ALA A 8 12.22 3.15 4.02
N PRO A 9 12.96 2.05 4.23
CA PRO A 9 12.43 0.87 4.93
C PRO A 9 11.96 1.12 6.37
N TRP A 10 12.50 2.14 7.03
CA TRP A 10 12.12 2.53 8.40
C TRP A 10 10.93 3.51 8.43
N TYR A 11 10.49 4.00 7.27
CA TYR A 11 9.39 4.94 7.16
C TYR A 11 8.07 4.18 7.29
N ARG A 12 7.39 4.39 8.41
CA ARG A 12 6.12 3.73 8.73
C ARG A 12 4.98 4.50 8.07
N ASN A 13 4.62 4.13 6.85
CA ASN A 13 3.49 4.72 6.14
C ASN A 13 2.27 3.78 6.20
N THR A 14 1.07 4.33 6.42
CA THR A 14 -0.20 3.60 6.34
C THR A 14 -0.74 3.49 4.91
N MET A 15 -0.18 4.22 3.95
CA MET A 15 -0.59 4.18 2.56
C MET A 15 -0.37 2.79 1.94
N THR A 16 -1.48 2.12 1.66
CA THR A 16 -1.52 0.86 0.91
C THR A 16 -2.07 1.08 -0.49
N VAL A 17 -1.41 0.51 -1.49
CA VAL A 17 -1.91 0.53 -2.87
C VAL A 17 -2.90 -0.62 -3.06
N GLU A 18 -4.09 -0.30 -3.54
CA GLU A 18 -5.06 -1.33 -3.94
C GLU A 18 -4.69 -1.87 -5.33
N PHE A 19 -4.52 -3.18 -5.44
CA PHE A 19 -4.33 -3.88 -6.71
C PHE A 19 -5.47 -4.86 -6.98
N SER A 20 -5.74 -5.12 -8.25
CA SER A 20 -6.56 -6.27 -8.63
C SER A 20 -5.90 -7.56 -8.11
N GLY A 21 -6.70 -8.46 -7.55
CA GLY A 21 -6.24 -9.79 -7.12
C GLY A 21 -5.57 -10.59 -8.24
N GLU A 22 -5.94 -10.33 -9.50
CA GLU A 22 -5.33 -10.97 -10.68
C GLU A 22 -3.85 -10.59 -10.86
N LEU A 23 -3.43 -9.44 -10.32
CA LEU A 23 -2.04 -8.98 -10.40
C LEU A 23 -1.16 -9.55 -9.29
N LYS A 24 -1.74 -10.19 -8.26
CA LYS A 24 -1.00 -10.74 -7.13
C LYS A 24 0.14 -11.68 -7.58
N PRO A 25 -0.03 -12.62 -8.52
CA PRO A 25 1.07 -13.46 -8.98
C PRO A 25 2.21 -12.69 -9.66
N ALA A 26 1.94 -11.51 -10.23
CA ALA A 26 2.97 -10.66 -10.80
C ALA A 26 3.73 -9.89 -9.71
N LEU A 27 3.03 -9.41 -8.67
CA LEU A 27 3.63 -8.70 -7.53
C LEU A 27 4.48 -9.63 -6.66
N ASP A 28 3.98 -10.86 -6.40
CA ASP A 28 4.65 -11.83 -5.53
C ASP A 28 6.02 -12.25 -6.07
N LYS A 29 6.28 -12.13 -7.39
CA LYS A 29 7.61 -12.35 -8.00
C LYS A 29 8.69 -11.42 -7.46
N PHE A 30 8.31 -10.25 -6.95
CA PHE A 30 9.23 -9.24 -6.43
C PHE A 30 9.21 -9.14 -4.90
N ALA A 31 8.36 -9.91 -4.22
CA ALA A 31 8.15 -9.79 -2.78
C ALA A 31 9.43 -10.05 -1.94
N SER A 32 10.41 -10.80 -2.47
CA SER A 32 11.69 -11.04 -1.81
C SER A 32 12.67 -9.86 -1.90
N SER A 33 12.49 -8.99 -2.90
CA SER A 33 13.40 -7.86 -3.17
C SER A 33 12.78 -6.49 -2.94
N LEU A 34 11.44 -6.41 -2.97
CA LEU A 34 10.70 -5.17 -2.89
C LEU A 34 9.51 -5.36 -1.94
N GLN A 35 9.50 -4.58 -0.86
CA GLN A 35 8.33 -4.48 0.00
C GLN A 35 7.29 -3.59 -0.68
N ILE A 36 6.16 -4.19 -1.04
CA ILE A 36 5.03 -3.49 -1.64
C ILE A 36 3.91 -3.48 -0.61
N GLN A 37 3.59 -2.32 -0.07
CA GLN A 37 2.43 -2.17 0.82
C GLN A 37 1.16 -2.11 -0.01
N SER A 38 0.46 -3.24 -0.08
CA SER A 38 -0.72 -3.35 -0.92
C SER A 38 -1.83 -4.20 -0.34
N THR A 39 -3.04 -3.89 -0.75
CA THR A 39 -4.23 -4.72 -0.56
C THR A 39 -4.72 -5.24 -1.91
N SER A 40 -5.36 -6.41 -1.90
CA SER A 40 -5.96 -7.00 -3.10
C SER A 40 -7.47 -6.81 -3.07
N LEU A 41 -8.05 -6.35 -4.16
CA LEU A 41 -9.49 -6.19 -4.36
C LEU A 41 -9.94 -6.88 -5.64
N PRO A 42 -11.24 -7.21 -5.78
CA PRO A 42 -11.80 -7.65 -7.06
C PRO A 42 -11.57 -6.61 -8.16
N GLU A 43 -11.29 -7.06 -9.38
CA GLU A 43 -10.99 -6.15 -10.50
C GLU A 43 -12.12 -5.15 -10.78
N ALA A 44 -13.38 -5.62 -10.74
CA ALA A 44 -14.54 -4.77 -10.95
C ALA A 44 -14.59 -3.58 -9.95
N GLU A 45 -14.21 -3.82 -8.69
CA GLU A 45 -14.17 -2.80 -7.66
C GLU A 45 -13.01 -1.80 -7.90
N ILE A 46 -11.85 -2.28 -8.36
CA ILE A 46 -10.72 -1.42 -8.74
C ILE A 46 -11.13 -0.48 -9.88
N ILE A 47 -11.76 -1.01 -10.92
CA ILE A 47 -12.19 -0.24 -12.09
C ILE A 47 -13.21 0.84 -11.70
N GLU A 48 -14.18 0.48 -10.86
CA GLU A 48 -15.20 1.41 -10.38
C GLU A 48 -14.57 2.52 -9.51
N ARG A 49 -13.64 2.18 -8.61
CA ARG A 49 -13.13 3.13 -7.61
C ARG A 49 -11.96 3.98 -8.09
N TYR A 50 -11.05 3.43 -8.89
CA TYR A 50 -9.74 4.05 -9.16
C TYR A 50 -9.84 5.49 -9.69
N LEU A 51 -10.68 5.74 -10.69
CA LEU A 51 -10.87 7.09 -11.26
C LEU A 51 -11.74 8.02 -10.40
N ASN A 52 -12.45 7.46 -9.42
CA ASN A 52 -13.31 8.18 -8.50
C ASN A 52 -12.62 8.48 -7.16
N LYS A 53 -11.34 8.11 -7.01
CA LYS A 53 -10.59 8.37 -5.78
C LYS A 53 -10.19 9.86 -5.65
N PRO A 54 -10.12 10.36 -4.41
CA PRO A 54 -9.45 11.63 -4.12
C PRO A 54 -7.99 11.62 -4.62
N PHE A 55 -7.43 12.81 -4.86
CA PHE A 55 -6.07 13.00 -5.37
C PHE A 55 -5.29 14.04 -4.56
N GLY A 56 -3.96 14.00 -4.65
CA GLY A 56 -3.08 14.98 -3.99
C GLY A 56 -3.14 14.89 -2.46
N ASN A 57 -3.36 16.04 -1.81
CA ASN A 57 -3.35 16.20 -0.35
C ASN A 57 -4.52 15.52 0.38
N ALA A 58 -5.38 14.81 -0.35
CA ALA A 58 -6.40 13.95 0.25
C ALA A 58 -5.80 12.67 0.87
N TYR A 59 -4.57 12.32 0.52
CA TYR A 59 -3.84 11.23 1.17
C TYR A 59 -2.96 11.76 2.30
N ASP A 60 -2.87 10.98 3.36
CA ASP A 60 -1.90 11.18 4.41
C ASP A 60 -0.55 10.62 3.97
N PHE A 61 0.46 11.50 3.90
CA PHE A 61 1.83 11.16 3.54
C PHE A 61 2.75 11.17 4.75
N ASP A 62 2.23 11.34 5.97
CA ASP A 62 3.04 11.40 7.18
C ASP A 62 3.39 9.99 7.72
N GLN A 63 4.27 9.96 8.71
CA GLN A 63 4.69 8.74 9.39
C GLN A 63 3.70 8.39 10.50
N ALA A 64 3.28 7.12 10.53
CA ALA A 64 2.53 6.59 11.66
C ALA A 64 3.45 6.29 12.85
N ASP A 65 2.95 6.60 14.05
CA ASP A 65 3.59 6.26 15.31
C ASP A 65 3.77 4.76 15.50
N ARG A 66 4.69 4.40 16.40
CA ARG A 66 4.95 3.00 16.71
C ARG A 66 3.80 2.54 17.60
N ILE A 67 3.23 1.38 17.28
CA ILE A 67 2.27 0.74 18.18
C ILE A 67 3.07 0.08 19.31
N ASP A 68 3.11 0.72 20.46
CA ASP A 68 3.74 0.16 21.66
C ASP A 68 2.87 -0.97 22.23
N GLY A 69 3.49 -2.04 22.74
CA GLY A 69 2.81 -3.13 23.44
C GLY A 69 2.27 -4.31 22.60
N LEU A 70 2.42 -4.31 21.26
CA LEU A 70 1.91 -5.43 20.42
C LEU A 70 2.85 -6.65 20.39
N PHE A 71 4.13 -6.47 20.70
CA PHE A 71 5.16 -7.52 20.67
C PHE A 71 6.08 -7.53 21.90
N GLU A 72 5.68 -6.87 22.99
CA GLU A 72 6.43 -6.92 24.26
C GLU A 72 6.15 -8.23 25.01
N SER A 73 6.60 -9.35 24.45
CA SER A 73 6.90 -10.57 25.22
C SER A 73 7.79 -11.51 24.40
N ALA A 74 9.10 -11.43 24.66
CA ALA A 74 10.04 -12.54 24.58
C ALA A 74 11.19 -12.25 25.56
#